data_AF-A0A8S9JL28-F1
#
_entry.id   AF-A0A8S9JL28-F1
#
_cell.length_a   1.000
_cell.length_b   1.000
_cell.length_c   1.000
_cell.angle_alpha   90.00
_cell.angle_beta   90.00
_cell.angle_gamma   90.00
#
_symmetry.space_group_name_H-M   'P 1'
#
loop_
_entity.id
_entity.type
_entity.pdbx_description
1 polymer ?
#
loop_
_entity_poly.entity_id
_entity_poly.type
_entity_poly.pdbx_seq_one_letter_code
_entity_poly.pdbx_strand_id
1 'polypeptide(L)'
;MGVEKQVIRPGTGAKPAPGQTVTVHCTGFGNLSTFSSRRCNCEIDLSKICLAYELFDLDAGQKPFSFQIGKGAVIKGWDEGVMGMQIGEVARLRCSPDYAYGPGGFPAWGIQPNSVLDFEIEVLSVQ
;
A
#
# COMPACT_ATOMS: atom_id res chain seq x y z
N MET A 1 12.31 -12.79 6.67
CA MET A 1 11.63 -12.45 5.41
C MET A 1 10.16 -12.74 5.59
N GLY A 2 9.30 -11.76 5.37
CA GLY A 2 7.89 -11.77 5.73
C GLY A 2 7.24 -10.42 5.43
N VAL A 3 6.13 -10.11 6.09
CA VAL A 3 5.53 -8.78 6.11
C VAL A 3 5.75 -8.11 7.48
N GLU A 4 6.30 -6.91 7.47
CA GLU A 4 6.36 -6.05 8.66
C GLU A 4 5.21 -5.06 8.60
N LYS A 5 4.36 -5.05 9.64
CA LYS A 5 3.28 -4.08 9.78
C LYS A 5 3.71 -2.99 10.76
N GLN A 6 3.70 -1.74 10.30
CA GLN A 6 3.84 -0.55 11.13
C GLN A 6 2.53 0.22 11.15
N VAL A 7 1.86 0.27 12.29
CA VAL A 7 0.61 1.03 12.44
C VAL A 7 0.94 2.51 12.52
N ILE A 8 0.47 3.29 11.54
CA ILE A 8 0.61 4.76 11.53
C ILE A 8 -0.53 5.37 12.33
N ARG A 9 -1.76 4.92 12.05
CA ARG A 9 -2.96 5.35 12.75
C ARG A 9 -3.78 4.13 13.15
N PRO A 10 -4.02 3.90 14.46
CA PRO A 10 -4.84 2.78 14.89
C PRO A 10 -6.29 2.97 14.40
N GLY A 11 -6.90 1.86 13.98
CA GLY A 11 -8.33 1.81 13.68
C GLY A 11 -9.15 1.57 14.94
N THR A 12 -10.44 1.90 14.87
CA THR A 12 -11.39 1.71 15.98
C THR A 12 -12.43 0.62 15.69
N GLY A 13 -12.48 0.09 14.48
CA GLY A 13 -13.49 -0.90 14.11
C GLY A 13 -13.03 -2.35 14.24
N ALA A 14 -13.91 -3.26 13.83
CA ALA A 14 -13.65 -4.69 13.92
C ALA A 14 -12.45 -5.13 13.06
N LYS A 15 -11.76 -6.17 13.52
CA LYS A 15 -10.72 -6.86 12.77
C LYS A 15 -11.36 -7.74 11.67
N PRO A 16 -10.89 -7.69 10.41
CA PRO A 16 -11.44 -8.52 9.35
C PRO A 16 -11.14 -10.00 9.61
N ALA A 17 -12.11 -10.85 9.30
CA ALA A 17 -12.01 -12.31 9.36
C ALA A 17 -11.69 -12.92 7.99
N PRO A 18 -11.00 -14.08 7.94
CA PRO A 18 -10.70 -14.76 6.68
C PRO A 18 -11.99 -15.09 5.92
N GLY A 19 -12.02 -14.75 4.64
CA GLY A 19 -13.16 -14.92 3.73
C GLY A 19 -14.04 -13.69 3.54
N GLN A 20 -13.87 -12.64 4.36
CA GLN A 20 -14.59 -11.37 4.21
C GLN A 20 -14.05 -10.52 3.06
N THR A 21 -14.91 -9.65 2.54
CA THR A 21 -14.51 -8.68 1.51
C THR A 21 -14.06 -7.41 2.21
N VAL A 22 -12.77 -7.10 2.11
CA VAL A 22 -12.18 -5.90 2.70
C VAL A 22 -12.02 -4.86 1.60
N THR A 23 -12.44 -3.63 1.89
CA THR A 23 -12.25 -2.48 1.02
C THR A 23 -11.16 -1.61 1.63
N VAL A 24 -10.05 -1.50 0.91
CA VAL A 24 -8.89 -0.75 1.36
C VAL A 24 -8.54 0.35 0.38
N HIS A 25 -7.94 1.40 0.90
CA HIS A 25 -7.25 2.41 0.12
C HIS A 25 -5.75 2.15 0.24
N CYS A 26 -5.03 2.14 -0.88
CA CYS A 26 -3.60 1.85 -0.88
C CYS A 26 -2.83 3.03 -1.48
N THR A 27 -2.10 3.74 -0.63
CA THR A 27 -1.16 4.77 -1.04
C THR A 27 0.20 4.10 -1.28
N GLY A 28 0.46 3.72 -2.53
CA GLY A 28 1.74 3.12 -2.91
C GLY A 28 2.81 4.20 -3.11
N PHE A 29 3.76 4.32 -2.18
CA PHE A 29 5.03 4.99 -2.46
C PHE A 29 5.95 4.03 -3.22
N GLY A 30 5.62 3.74 -4.47
CA GLY A 30 6.60 3.12 -5.36
C GLY A 30 7.82 4.03 -5.40
N ASN A 31 9.03 3.48 -5.16
CA ASN A 31 10.27 4.24 -5.31
C ASN A 31 10.22 4.92 -6.68
N LEU A 32 10.07 6.24 -6.66
CA LEU A 32 9.75 7.06 -7.80
C LEU A 32 10.95 7.25 -8.73
N SER A 33 11.94 6.36 -8.72
CA SER A 33 13.05 6.39 -9.67
C SER A 33 12.65 5.95 -11.09
N THR A 34 11.41 5.51 -11.31
CA THR A 34 10.92 5.11 -12.64
C THR A 34 9.54 5.66 -12.98
N PHE A 35 9.06 6.67 -12.25
CA PHE A 35 8.01 7.52 -12.78
C PHE A 35 8.71 8.57 -13.65
N SER A 36 8.94 8.19 -14.90
CA SER A 36 9.24 9.16 -15.96
C SER A 36 8.18 10.25 -15.86
N SER A 37 8.65 11.40 -15.40
CA SER A 37 7.99 12.69 -15.52
C SER A 37 7.30 12.78 -16.87
N ARG A 38 5.99 12.58 -16.86
CA ARG A 38 5.08 13.17 -17.85
C ARG A 38 3.96 13.88 -17.12
N ARG A 39 4.35 14.85 -16.31
CA ARG A 39 3.80 16.21 -16.25
C ARG A 39 4.34 16.87 -14.99
N CYS A 40 5.39 17.67 -15.16
CA CYS A 40 5.28 19.12 -15.08
C CYS A 40 6.69 19.69 -15.23
N ASN A 41 6.84 20.67 -16.12
CA ASN A 41 7.98 21.57 -16.10
C ASN A 41 7.91 22.35 -14.78
N CYS A 42 8.61 21.90 -13.75
CA CYS A 42 8.99 22.75 -12.63
C CYS A 42 10.29 22.20 -12.05
N GLU A 43 11.40 22.80 -12.48
CA GLU A 43 12.69 22.67 -11.82
C GLU A 43 12.59 23.28 -10.42
N ILE A 44 12.33 22.48 -9.38
CA ILE A 44 12.60 22.94 -8.01
C ILE A 44 13.24 21.81 -7.20
N ASP A 45 14.56 21.88 -7.16
CA ASP A 45 15.45 21.72 -6.01
C ASP A 45 15.15 20.60 -4.99
N LEU A 46 16.04 19.59 -5.02
CA LEU A 46 16.10 18.36 -4.21
C LEU A 46 16.49 18.59 -2.73
N SER A 47 16.11 19.70 -2.11
CA SER A 47 16.48 20.03 -0.72
C SER A 47 15.30 20.39 0.20
N LYS A 48 14.05 20.18 -0.23
CA LYS A 48 12.85 20.38 0.61
C LYS A 48 12.36 19.07 1.23
N ILE A 49 12.99 18.73 2.33
CA ILE A 49 12.60 17.68 3.30
C ILE A 49 11.23 17.93 3.98
N CYS A 50 10.40 18.89 3.52
CA CYS A 50 9.29 19.43 4.32
C CYS A 50 7.94 19.69 3.60
N LEU A 51 7.73 19.34 2.32
CA LEU A 51 6.48 19.73 1.61
C LEU A 51 5.79 18.56 0.90
N ALA A 52 5.36 17.56 1.67
CA ALA A 52 4.23 16.71 1.27
C ALA A 52 3.21 16.53 2.42
N TYR A 53 3.21 17.48 3.36
CA TYR A 53 2.04 17.78 4.20
C TYR A 53 1.03 18.67 3.45
N GLU A 54 1.35 19.17 2.25
CA GLU A 54 0.49 20.03 1.43
C GLU A 54 -0.06 19.35 0.16
N LEU A 55 -0.32 18.04 0.20
CA LEU A 55 -1.29 17.39 -0.70
C LEU A 55 -2.19 16.42 0.08
N PHE A 56 -2.47 16.75 1.34
CA PHE A 56 -3.60 16.18 2.08
C PHE A 56 -4.90 16.89 1.67
N ASP A 57 -5.06 17.14 0.37
CA ASP A 57 -6.36 17.38 -0.20
C ASP A 57 -7.01 16.02 -0.37
N LEU A 58 -8.21 15.90 0.18
CA LEU A 58 -9.15 14.80 0.01
C LEU A 58 -9.58 14.66 -1.46
N ASP A 59 -8.65 14.43 -2.37
CA ASP A 59 -8.96 14.18 -3.78
C ASP A 59 -9.12 12.67 -4.00
N ALA A 60 -10.31 12.20 -3.63
CA ALA A 60 -11.31 11.54 -4.48
C ALA A 60 -10.89 10.90 -5.84
N GLY A 61 -9.67 10.39 -5.99
CA GLY A 61 -9.16 9.88 -7.27
C GLY A 61 -8.63 8.44 -7.23
N GLN A 62 -8.16 7.96 -6.07
CA GLN A 62 -7.74 6.58 -5.94
C GLN A 62 -8.95 5.71 -5.60
N LYS A 63 -9.31 4.83 -6.55
CA LYS A 63 -10.45 3.94 -6.38
C LYS A 63 -10.18 2.98 -5.23
N PRO A 64 -11.08 2.88 -4.25
CA PRO A 64 -10.94 1.88 -3.20
C PRO A 64 -10.87 0.49 -3.83
N PHE A 65 -9.95 -0.32 -3.33
CA PHE A 65 -9.73 -1.67 -3.83
C PHE A 65 -10.37 -2.67 -2.88
N SER A 66 -11.35 -3.42 -3.39
CA SER A 66 -12.05 -4.44 -2.64
C SER A 66 -11.55 -5.83 -3.02
N PHE A 67 -11.18 -6.64 -2.04
CA PHE A 67 -10.72 -8.01 -2.25
C PHE A 67 -11.15 -8.93 -1.11
N GLN A 68 -11.13 -10.24 -1.35
CA GLN A 68 -11.41 -11.24 -0.32
C GLN A 68 -10.14 -11.60 0.43
N ILE A 69 -10.14 -11.35 1.74
CA ILE A 69 -9.01 -11.63 2.61
C ILE A 69 -8.95 -13.12 2.97
N GLY A 70 -7.75 -13.69 3.11
CA GLY A 70 -7.50 -15.09 3.47
C GLY A 70 -7.77 -16.10 2.35
N LYS A 71 -7.94 -15.64 1.10
CA LYS A 71 -8.14 -16.50 -0.07
C LYS A 71 -7.01 -16.44 -1.09
N GLY A 72 -5.93 -15.70 -0.81
CA GLY A 72 -4.84 -15.50 -1.77
C GLY A 72 -5.25 -14.72 -3.02
N ALA A 73 -6.26 -13.86 -2.91
CA ALA A 73 -6.66 -12.93 -3.99
C ALA A 73 -5.64 -11.81 -4.20
N VAL A 74 -4.80 -11.56 -3.19
CA VAL A 74 -3.73 -10.54 -3.16
C VAL A 74 -2.41 -11.18 -2.75
N ILE A 75 -1.33 -10.39 -2.81
CA ILE A 75 -0.02 -10.83 -2.32
C ILE A 75 -0.09 -11.23 -0.84
N LYS A 76 0.70 -12.23 -0.43
CA LYS A 76 0.67 -12.78 0.93
C LYS A 76 0.88 -11.71 2.01
N GLY A 77 1.72 -10.72 1.74
CA GLY A 77 1.96 -9.63 2.67
C GLY A 77 0.72 -8.78 2.94
N TRP A 78 -0.13 -8.57 1.94
CA TRP A 78 -1.42 -7.90 2.16
C TRP A 78 -2.39 -8.79 2.91
N ASP A 79 -2.45 -10.08 2.56
CA ASP A 79 -3.37 -11.02 3.20
C ASP A 79 -3.07 -11.15 4.71
N GLU A 80 -1.80 -11.29 5.09
CA GLU A 80 -1.38 -11.34 6.50
C GLU A 80 -1.40 -9.96 7.17
N GLY A 81 -0.97 -8.91 6.47
CA GLY A 81 -0.88 -7.56 7.03
C GLY A 81 -2.25 -6.98 7.34
N VAL A 82 -3.18 -6.99 6.36
CA VAL A 82 -4.54 -6.47 6.51
C VAL A 82 -5.35 -7.33 7.48
N MET A 83 -5.07 -8.64 7.56
CA MET A 83 -5.73 -9.50 8.54
C MET A 83 -5.39 -9.06 9.96
N GLY A 84 -4.23 -8.45 10.18
CA GLY A 84 -3.83 -7.86 11.45
C GLY A 84 -4.35 -6.44 11.72
N MET A 85 -5.06 -5.81 10.79
CA MET A 85 -5.54 -4.42 10.90
C MET A 85 -6.98 -4.32 11.39
N GLN A 86 -7.39 -3.14 11.82
CA GLN A 86 -8.77 -2.80 12.16
C GLN A 86 -9.41 -1.90 11.11
N ILE A 87 -10.74 -1.89 11.03
CA ILE A 87 -11.45 -0.90 10.21
C ILE A 87 -11.09 0.52 10.68
N GLY A 88 -10.73 1.39 9.73
CA GLY A 88 -10.22 2.74 9.95
C GLY A 88 -8.72 2.83 10.27
N GLU A 89 -8.02 1.69 10.38
CA GLU A 89 -6.58 1.65 10.63
C GLU A 89 -5.80 2.03 9.36
N VAL A 90 -4.77 2.85 9.53
CA VAL A 90 -3.75 3.13 8.53
C VAL A 90 -2.46 2.47 8.98
N ALA A 91 -1.94 1.53 8.19
CA ALA A 91 -0.69 0.87 8.48
C ALA A 91 0.19 0.78 7.23
N ARG A 92 1.49 0.91 7.45
CA ARG A 92 2.51 0.64 6.44
C ARG A 92 2.90 -0.83 6.51
N LEU A 93 2.76 -1.54 5.40
CA LEU A 93 3.16 -2.91 5.21
C LEU A 93 4.43 -2.97 4.37
N ARG A 94 5.53 -3.37 4.99
CA ARG A 94 6.78 -3.65 4.30
C ARG A 94 6.85 -5.13 3.96
N CYS A 95 6.70 -5.45 2.69
CA CYS A 95 6.65 -6.81 2.19
C CYS A 95 8.00 -7.20 1.59
N SER A 96 8.60 -8.26 2.14
CA SER A 96 9.74 -8.94 1.49
C SER A 96 9.31 -9.50 0.12
N PRO A 97 10.24 -9.70 -0.82
CA PRO A 97 9.91 -10.20 -2.16
C PRO A 97 9.11 -11.50 -2.14
N ASP A 98 9.43 -12.46 -1.26
CA ASP A 98 8.70 -13.74 -1.14
C ASP A 98 7.22 -13.58 -0.74
N TYR A 99 6.87 -12.45 -0.12
CA TYR A 99 5.53 -12.08 0.32
C TYR A 99 4.86 -11.06 -0.62
N ALA A 100 5.55 -10.67 -1.68
CA ALA A 100 5.10 -9.77 -2.72
C ALA A 100 5.11 -10.48 -4.09
N TYR A 101 5.98 -10.07 -5.01
CA TYR A 101 6.06 -10.59 -6.39
C TYR A 101 7.28 -11.49 -6.66
N GLY A 102 8.10 -11.76 -5.64
CA GLY A 102 9.22 -12.68 -5.69
C GLY A 102 10.24 -12.38 -6.80
N PRO A 103 10.95 -13.41 -7.30
CA PRO A 103 11.91 -13.26 -8.39
C PRO A 103 11.25 -12.97 -9.75
N GLY A 104 9.93 -13.13 -9.86
CA GLY A 104 9.20 -12.77 -11.09
C GLY A 104 9.02 -11.25 -11.24
N GLY A 105 9.00 -10.50 -10.13
CA GLY A 105 8.67 -9.08 -10.15
C GLY A 105 7.28 -8.83 -10.73
N PHE A 106 7.00 -7.58 -11.10
CA PHE A 106 5.79 -7.22 -11.82
C PHE A 106 6.12 -6.19 -12.91
N PRO A 107 6.53 -6.65 -14.11
CA PRO A 107 6.99 -5.76 -15.18
C PRO A 107 5.90 -4.80 -15.66
N ALA A 108 4.63 -5.19 -15.56
CA ALA A 108 3.49 -4.33 -15.88
C ALA A 108 3.45 -3.03 -15.03
N TRP A 109 4.05 -3.05 -13.84
CA TRP A 109 4.19 -1.88 -12.95
C TRP A 109 5.65 -1.47 -12.71
N GLY A 110 6.59 -2.02 -13.48
CA GLY A 110 8.02 -1.72 -13.32
C GLY A 110 8.66 -2.25 -12.04
N ILE A 111 8.01 -3.19 -11.33
CA ILE A 111 8.54 -3.79 -10.11
C ILE A 111 9.62 -4.82 -10.49
N GLN A 112 10.85 -4.55 -10.07
CA GLN A 112 11.98 -5.43 -10.37
C GLN A 112 11.90 -6.76 -9.60
N PRO A 113 12.48 -7.85 -10.13
CA PRO A 113 12.70 -9.09 -9.41
C PRO A 113 13.30 -8.88 -8.02
N ASN A 114 12.81 -9.62 -7.03
CA ASN A 114 13.33 -9.60 -5.65
C ASN A 114 13.30 -8.21 -4.96
N SER A 115 12.42 -7.31 -5.40
CA SER A 115 12.24 -6.01 -4.76
C SER A 115 11.44 -6.12 -3.47
N VAL A 116 11.89 -5.40 -2.44
CA VAL A 116 11.10 -5.16 -1.23
C VAL A 116 10.12 -4.03 -1.53
N LEU A 117 8.86 -4.19 -1.14
CA LEU A 117 7.81 -3.22 -1.41
C LEU A 117 7.24 -2.67 -0.11
N ASP A 118 7.08 -1.36 -0.06
CA ASP A 118 6.44 -0.66 1.05
C ASP A 118 5.08 -0.15 0.57
N PHE A 119 4.01 -0.59 1.23
CA PHE A 119 2.64 -0.16 0.95
C PHE A 119 2.07 0.54 2.16
N GLU A 120 1.38 1.66 1.97
CA GLU A 120 0.54 2.24 3.01
C GLU A 120 -0.90 1.89 2.71
N ILE A 121 -1.54 1.17 3.63
CA ILE A 121 -2.91 0.68 3.47
C ILE A 121 -3.78 1.31 4.54
N GLU A 122 -4.96 1.76 4.13
CA GLU A 122 -6.04 2.20 5.00
C GLU A 122 -7.25 1.29 4.79
N VAL A 123 -7.74 0.68 5.87
CA VAL A 123 -8.95 -0.14 5.80
C VAL A 123 -10.17 0.77 5.92
N LEU A 124 -10.96 0.88 4.86
CA LEU A 124 -12.15 1.73 4.85
C LEU A 124 -13.37 0.98 5.38
N SER A 125 -13.59 -0.24 4.91
CA SER A 125 -14.74 -1.05 5.31
C SER A 125 -14.48 -2.54 5.11
N VAL A 126 -15.27 -3.37 5.79
CA VAL A 126 -15.26 -4.83 5.69
C VAL A 126 -16.69 -5.31 5.58
N GLN A 127 -16.94 -6.26 4.68
CA GLN A 127 -18.25 -6.85 4.37
C GLN A 127 -18.19 -8.38 4.45
#